data_AF-A0A3P7LMH8-F1
#
_entry.id   AF-A0A3P7LMH8-F1
#
_cell.length_a   1.000
_cell.length_b   1.000
_cell.length_c   1.000
_cell.angle_alpha   90.00
_cell.angle_beta   90.00
_cell.angle_gamma   90.00
#
_symmetry.space_group_name_H-M   'P 1'
#
loop_
_entity.id
_entity.type
_entity.pdbx_description
1 polymer ?
#
loop_
_entity_poly.entity_id
_entity_poly.type
_entity_poly.pdbx_seq_one_letter_code
_entity_poly.pdbx_strand_id
1 'polypeptide(L)'
;MTFPMGVVQNLSGHNAIVNSLVCNEDGVLVSGGDNGSICFWDWRSGFCFQVFDGSTLMTFQKIQTKPQPGSIDSEAGIYAMCYDKTGLRLITGEADKTIKMYKEDEEATEETHPIVWRPEIVKRKAY
;
A
#
# COMPACT_ATOMS: atom_id res chain seq x y z
N MET A 1 -22.96 -18.43 -8.57
CA MET A 1 -22.76 -16.99 -8.25
C MET A 1 -22.54 -16.27 -9.56
N THR A 2 -23.32 -15.23 -9.84
CA THR A 2 -23.15 -14.39 -11.03
C THR A 2 -22.37 -13.15 -10.58
N PHE A 3 -21.17 -12.95 -11.11
CA PHE A 3 -20.37 -11.76 -10.80
C PHE A 3 -20.88 -10.60 -11.66
N PRO A 4 -21.25 -9.44 -11.07
CA PRO A 4 -21.53 -8.25 -11.86
C PRO A 4 -20.26 -7.87 -12.63
N MET A 5 -20.35 -7.73 -13.95
CA MET A 5 -19.19 -7.46 -14.84
C MET A 5 -18.76 -5.98 -14.85
N GLY A 6 -19.03 -5.25 -13.76
CA GLY A 6 -18.71 -3.82 -13.64
C GLY A 6 -17.52 -3.59 -12.71
N VAL A 7 -16.77 -2.52 -12.97
CA VAL A 7 -15.80 -2.00 -12.01
C VAL A 7 -16.57 -1.50 -10.78
N VAL A 8 -16.30 -2.10 -9.62
CA VAL A 8 -16.93 -1.71 -8.34
C VAL A 8 -16.29 -0.42 -7.79
N GLN A 9 -14.97 -0.32 -7.85
CA GLN A 9 -14.21 0.81 -7.35
C GLN A 9 -12.85 0.92 -8.05
N ASN A 10 -12.32 2.14 -8.21
CA ASN A 10 -10.97 2.39 -8.70
C ASN A 10 -10.12 3.05 -7.60
N LEU A 11 -9.11 2.34 -7.10
CA LEU A 11 -8.21 2.83 -6.06
C LEU A 11 -7.04 3.58 -6.71
N SER A 12 -7.09 4.91 -6.63
CA SER A 12 -6.11 5.78 -7.30
C SER A 12 -5.04 6.27 -6.32
N GLY A 13 -3.78 6.36 -6.77
CA GLY A 13 -2.66 6.92 -5.98
C GLY A 13 -1.37 6.09 -6.05
N HIS A 14 -1.46 4.80 -6.42
CA HIS A 14 -0.26 4.00 -6.69
C HIS A 14 0.37 4.38 -8.04
N ASN A 15 1.16 5.45 -8.04
CA ASN A 15 1.88 5.88 -9.26
C ASN A 15 3.13 5.00 -9.47
N ALA A 16 2.92 3.74 -9.85
CA ALA A 16 3.93 2.77 -10.26
C ALA A 16 3.25 1.64 -11.05
N ILE A 17 4.02 0.82 -11.76
CA ILE A 17 3.50 -0.46 -12.28
C ILE A 17 3.25 -1.37 -11.07
N VAL A 18 2.00 -1.81 -10.89
CA VAL A 18 1.63 -2.70 -9.79
C VAL A 18 1.82 -4.15 -10.25
N ASN A 19 2.67 -4.89 -9.53
CA ASN A 19 2.99 -6.28 -9.85
C ASN A 19 2.20 -7.27 -8.97
N SER A 20 1.88 -6.87 -7.73
CA SER A 20 1.27 -7.75 -6.74
C SER A 20 0.22 -7.03 -5.90
N LEU A 21 -0.83 -7.76 -5.54
CA LEU A 21 -1.91 -7.33 -4.65
C LEU A 21 -2.19 -8.43 -3.61
N VAL A 22 -2.45 -8.03 -2.37
CA VAL A 22 -2.85 -8.96 -1.30
C VAL A 22 -3.82 -8.27 -0.34
N CYS A 23 -4.83 -8.98 0.15
CA CYS A 23 -5.78 -8.48 1.14
C CYS A 23 -5.79 -9.40 2.36
N ASN A 24 -5.85 -8.84 3.56
CA ASN A 24 -6.09 -9.62 4.78
C ASN A 24 -7.60 -9.63 5.16
N GLU A 25 -7.94 -10.36 6.22
CA GLU A 25 -9.32 -10.49 6.71
C GLU A 25 -9.85 -9.21 7.37
N ASP A 26 -8.97 -8.34 7.86
CA ASP A 26 -9.31 -7.04 8.46
C ASP A 26 -9.68 -5.98 7.42
N GLY A 27 -9.55 -6.29 6.12
CA GLY A 27 -9.86 -5.37 5.04
C GLY A 27 -8.71 -4.43 4.68
N VAL A 28 -7.48 -4.78 5.04
CA VAL A 28 -6.26 -4.13 4.56
C VAL A 28 -5.86 -4.76 3.23
N LEU A 29 -6.00 -3.99 2.16
CA LEU A 29 -5.45 -4.31 0.85
C LEU A 29 -4.07 -3.67 0.72
N VAL A 30 -3.10 -4.40 0.17
CA VAL A 30 -1.74 -3.92 -0.08
C VAL A 30 -1.41 -4.09 -1.54
N SER A 31 -0.83 -3.07 -2.15
CA SER A 31 -0.30 -3.09 -3.51
C SER A 31 1.20 -2.85 -3.53
N GLY A 32 1.92 -3.67 -4.28
CA GLY A 32 3.38 -3.64 -4.43
C GLY A 32 3.79 -3.23 -5.83
N GLY A 33 4.64 -2.21 -5.93
CA GLY A 33 5.06 -1.60 -7.19
C GLY A 33 6.44 -2.04 -7.66
N ASP A 34 6.65 -1.92 -8.97
CA ASP A 34 7.91 -2.22 -9.64
C ASP A 34 9.07 -1.27 -9.29
N ASN A 35 8.74 -0.13 -8.64
CA ASN A 35 9.71 0.83 -8.13
C ASN A 35 9.92 0.73 -6.61
N GLY A 36 9.46 -0.34 -5.97
CA GLY A 36 9.61 -0.54 -4.52
C GLY A 36 8.61 0.18 -3.64
N SER A 37 7.63 0.85 -4.24
CA SER A 37 6.53 1.44 -3.49
C SER A 37 5.51 0.38 -3.03
N ILE A 38 5.13 0.47 -1.76
CA ILE A 38 4.04 -0.28 -1.14
C ILE A 38 2.96 0.74 -0.73
N CYS A 39 1.72 0.48 -1.14
CA CYS A 39 0.56 1.24 -0.69
C CYS A 39 -0.40 0.34 0.09
N PHE A 40 -0.90 0.85 1.21
CA PHE A 40 -1.88 0.20 2.07
C PHE A 40 -3.22 0.91 1.91
N TRP A 41 -4.27 0.13 1.71
CA TRP A 41 -5.60 0.59 1.36
C TRP A 41 -6.63 -0.02 2.29
N ASP A 42 -7.62 0.78 2.68
CA ASP A 42 -8.84 0.27 3.27
C ASP A 42 -9.71 -0.28 2.13
N TRP A 43 -9.96 -1.59 2.16
CA TRP A 43 -10.68 -2.31 1.11
C TRP A 43 -12.08 -1.73 0.85
N ARG A 44 -12.74 -1.26 1.92
CA ARG A 44 -14.14 -0.78 1.86
C ARG A 44 -14.25 0.62 1.26
N SER A 45 -13.42 1.55 1.72
CA SER A 45 -13.46 2.96 1.30
C SER A 45 -12.54 3.28 0.13
N GLY A 46 -11.59 2.40 -0.17
CA GLY A 46 -10.53 2.64 -1.16
C GLY A 46 -9.51 3.69 -0.72
N PHE A 47 -9.50 4.06 0.56
CA PHE A 47 -8.60 5.07 1.09
C PHE A 47 -7.21 4.50 1.36
N CYS A 48 -6.17 5.18 0.85
CA CYS A 48 -4.78 4.83 1.09
C CYS A 48 -4.31 5.41 2.44
N PHE A 49 -4.10 4.58 3.46
CA PHE A 49 -3.96 5.03 4.85
C PHE A 49 -2.52 5.04 5.42
N GLN A 50 -1.49 5.01 4.58
CA GLN A 50 -0.12 5.22 5.04
C GLN A 50 0.45 6.53 4.48
N VAL A 51 0.57 7.52 5.37
CA VAL A 51 0.96 8.91 5.05
C VAL A 51 1.83 9.44 6.19
N PHE A 52 3.07 9.86 5.90
CA PHE A 52 3.84 10.81 6.71
C PHE A 52 5.06 11.45 6.00
N ASP A 53 4.87 12.56 5.29
CA ASP A 53 5.76 13.69 5.56
C ASP A 53 4.91 14.93 5.77
N GLY A 54 5.25 15.73 6.78
CA GLY A 54 4.48 16.89 7.24
C GLY A 54 4.49 18.08 6.28
N SER A 55 4.64 17.88 4.96
CA SER A 55 4.56 18.94 3.96
C SER A 55 3.28 18.86 3.12
N THR A 56 2.48 19.92 3.27
CA THR A 56 1.36 20.42 2.47
C THR A 56 0.87 19.57 1.28
N LEU A 57 -0.36 19.06 1.44
CA LEU A 57 -1.31 18.59 0.41
C LEU A 57 -0.71 17.74 -0.74
N MET A 58 -1.04 16.44 -0.71
CA MET A 58 -0.95 15.46 -1.80
C MET A 58 0.28 14.54 -1.87
N THR A 59 1.00 14.32 -0.78
CA THR A 59 1.98 13.22 -0.73
C THR A 59 1.41 12.04 0.03
N PHE A 60 0.84 11.07 -0.70
CA PHE A 60 0.64 9.72 -0.19
C PHE A 60 2.03 9.16 0.14
N GLN A 61 2.40 9.04 1.41
CA GLN A 61 3.71 8.48 1.75
C GLN A 61 3.67 6.97 1.58
N LYS A 62 3.94 6.55 0.36
CA LYS A 62 4.19 5.15 0.02
C LYS A 62 5.34 4.66 0.89
N ILE A 63 5.20 3.49 1.51
CA ILE A 63 6.39 2.85 2.07
C ILE A 63 7.29 2.54 0.88
N GLN A 64 8.52 3.03 0.90
CA GLN A 64 9.55 2.51 0.02
C GLN A 64 10.21 1.32 0.71
N THR A 65 10.33 0.21 -0.01
CA THR A 65 11.14 -0.88 0.50
C THR A 65 12.57 -0.41 0.77
N LYS A 66 13.19 -0.96 1.81
CA LYS A 66 14.56 -0.58 2.19
C LYS A 66 15.52 -1.33 1.27
N PRO A 67 16.31 -0.67 0.41
CA PRO A 67 17.24 -1.36 -0.46
C PRO A 67 18.25 -2.16 0.37
N GLN A 68 18.58 -3.37 -0.06
CA GLN A 68 19.64 -4.12 0.58
C GLN A 68 21.03 -3.50 0.26
N PRO A 69 22.05 -3.72 1.10
CA PRO A 69 23.41 -3.33 0.76
C PRO A 69 23.89 -3.98 -0.54
N GLY A 70 24.40 -3.15 -1.47
CA GLY A 70 24.90 -3.61 -2.77
C GLY A 70 23.86 -3.73 -3.89
N SER A 71 22.58 -3.44 -3.61
CA SER A 71 21.58 -3.20 -4.67
C SER A 71 21.73 -1.82 -5.28
N ILE A 72 21.21 -1.68 -6.50
CA ILE A 72 21.00 -0.37 -7.15
C ILE A 72 19.53 0.04 -7.05
N ASP A 73 19.23 1.33 -7.19
CA ASP A 73 17.87 1.86 -7.09
C ASP A 73 16.87 1.19 -8.07
N SER A 74 17.36 0.71 -9.22
CA SER A 74 16.54 -0.01 -10.21
C SER A 74 16.11 -1.41 -9.76
N GLU A 75 16.70 -1.96 -8.70
CA GLU A 75 16.36 -3.26 -8.12
C GLU A 75 15.34 -3.15 -6.97
N ALA A 76 14.70 -2.00 -6.77
CA ALA A 76 13.74 -1.83 -5.69
C ALA A 76 12.40 -2.55 -5.91
N GLY A 77 12.17 -3.20 -7.05
CA GLY A 77 10.85 -3.74 -7.44
C GLY A 77 10.32 -4.84 -6.51
N ILE A 78 9.00 -4.83 -6.30
CA ILE A 78 8.28 -5.89 -5.56
C ILE A 78 7.56 -6.76 -6.58
N TYR A 79 7.81 -8.06 -6.58
CA TYR A 79 7.22 -9.00 -7.55
C TYR A 79 6.13 -9.89 -6.99
N ALA A 80 6.22 -10.22 -5.71
CA ALA A 80 5.23 -11.07 -5.04
C ALA A 80 5.00 -10.60 -3.61
N MET A 81 3.78 -10.76 -3.13
CA MET A 81 3.43 -10.51 -1.73
C MET A 81 2.43 -11.55 -1.23
N CYS A 82 2.48 -11.86 0.05
CA CYS A 82 1.45 -12.62 0.74
C CYS A 82 1.34 -12.20 2.20
N TYR A 83 0.16 -12.39 2.78
CA TYR A 83 0.05 -12.43 4.22
C TYR A 83 0.36 -13.84 4.72
N ASP A 84 0.90 -13.92 5.93
CA ASP A 84 0.92 -15.18 6.65
C ASP A 84 -0.51 -15.63 7.01
N LYS A 85 -0.66 -16.86 7.53
CA LYS A 85 -1.99 -17.40 7.86
C LYS A 85 -2.73 -16.62 8.94
N THR A 86 -2.01 -15.86 9.78
CA THR A 86 -2.64 -15.03 10.81
C THR A 86 -3.12 -13.69 10.26
N GLY A 87 -2.65 -13.26 9.08
CA GLY A 87 -2.95 -11.94 8.53
C GLY A 87 -2.10 -10.81 9.13
N LEU A 88 -1.24 -11.10 10.12
CA LEU A 88 -0.48 -10.10 10.89
C LEU A 88 0.91 -9.80 10.33
N ARG A 89 1.38 -10.58 9.36
CA ARG A 89 2.69 -10.39 8.73
C ARG A 89 2.54 -10.33 7.22
N LEU A 90 2.99 -9.23 6.64
CA LEU A 90 3.13 -9.09 5.20
C LEU A 90 4.52 -9.58 4.80
N ILE A 91 4.59 -10.50 3.84
CA ILE A 91 5.82 -11.06 3.29
C ILE A 91 5.91 -10.61 1.83
N THR A 92 7.07 -10.13 1.42
CA THR A 92 7.33 -9.60 0.07
C THR A 92 8.53 -10.30 -0.54
N GLY A 93 8.46 -10.60 -1.83
CA GLY A 93 9.57 -11.08 -2.65
C GLY A 93 9.99 -10.00 -3.63
N GLU A 94 11.24 -9.57 -3.54
CA GLU A 94 11.74 -8.35 -4.19
C GLU A 94 12.84 -8.62 -5.22
N ALA A 95 13.00 -7.68 -6.15
CA ALA A 95 13.97 -7.74 -7.24
C ALA A 95 15.42 -7.71 -6.76
N ASP A 96 15.65 -7.15 -5.57
CA ASP A 96 16.95 -7.10 -4.93
C ASP A 96 17.45 -8.51 -4.48
N LYS A 97 16.65 -9.58 -4.59
CA LYS A 97 16.97 -10.95 -4.14
C LYS A 97 16.78 -11.12 -2.63
N THR A 98 15.99 -10.26 -1.99
CA THR A 98 15.55 -10.46 -0.60
C THR A 98 14.09 -10.86 -0.50
N ILE A 99 13.76 -11.41 0.67
CA ILE A 99 12.40 -11.56 1.16
C ILE A 99 12.29 -10.65 2.39
N LYS A 100 11.35 -9.71 2.37
CA LYS A 100 11.13 -8.79 3.51
C LYS A 100 9.80 -9.08 4.18
N MET A 101 9.83 -9.15 5.51
CA MET A 101 8.66 -9.37 6.35
C MET A 101 8.36 -8.10 7.15
N TYR A 102 7.12 -7.64 7.07
CA TYR A 102 6.60 -6.47 7.77
C TYR A 102 5.61 -6.92 8.84
N LYS A 103 5.57 -6.16 9.93
CA LYS A 103 4.56 -6.26 10.99
C LYS A 103 3.97 -4.88 11.26
N GLU A 104 2.76 -4.86 11.80
CA GLU A 104 2.18 -3.64 12.34
C GLU A 104 3.04 -3.08 13.48
N ASP A 105 3.03 -1.75 13.60
CA ASP A 105 3.67 -1.06 14.71
C ASP A 105 2.69 -1.01 15.89
N GLU A 106 3.03 -1.72 16.96
CA GLU A 106 2.21 -1.83 18.17
C GLU A 106 2.17 -0.52 18.97
N GLU A 107 3.11 0.41 18.72
CA GLU A 107 3.15 1.73 19.36
C GLU A 107 2.52 2.83 18.49
N ALA A 108 1.97 2.48 17.32
CA ALA A 108 1.28 3.44 16.47
C ALA A 108 0.01 3.94 17.15
N THR A 109 -0.12 5.26 17.28
CA THR A 109 -1.31 5.95 17.78
C THR A 109 -1.82 6.94 16.73
N GLU A 110 -3.04 7.43 16.90
CA GLU A 110 -3.57 8.48 16.02
C GLU A 110 -2.75 9.79 16.09
N GLU A 111 -1.98 9.99 17.15
CA GLU A 111 -1.10 11.15 17.31
C GLU A 111 0.24 10.97 16.57
N THR A 112 0.81 9.76 16.59
CA THR A 112 2.07 9.45 15.91
C THR A 112 1.88 9.16 14.42
N HIS A 113 0.73 8.59 14.04
CA HIS A 113 0.36 8.24 12.67
C HIS A 113 -1.08 8.71 12.34
N PRO A 114 -1.33 10.02 12.28
CA PRO A 114 -2.65 10.57 12.04
C PRO A 114 -3.18 10.16 10.66
N ILE A 115 -4.36 9.54 10.66
CA ILE A 115 -5.09 9.23 9.43
C ILE A 115 -5.80 10.49 8.95
N VAL A 116 -5.16 11.23 8.02
CA VAL A 116 -5.78 12.42 7.40
C VAL A 116 -6.74 12.01 6.30
N TRP A 117 -7.92 11.53 6.69
CA TRP A 117 -9.00 11.22 5.76
C TRP A 117 -9.84 12.47 5.43
N ARG A 118 -9.83 12.92 4.18
CA ARG A 118 -10.64 14.07 3.71
C ARG A 118 -11.61 13.65 2.59
N PRO A 119 -12.77 13.05 2.93
CA PRO A 119 -13.72 12.52 1.96
C PRO A 119 -14.30 13.60 1.01
N GLU A 120 -14.30 14.86 1.43
CA GLU A 120 -14.85 15.98 0.67
C GLU A 120 -14.04 16.33 -0.59
N ILE A 121 -12.74 15.98 -0.63
CA ILE A 121 -11.85 16.26 -1.77
C ILE A 121 -12.09 15.28 -2.92
N VAL A 122 -12.49 14.04 -2.61
CA VAL A 122 -12.69 12.97 -3.61
C VAL A 122 -14.00 13.16 -4.39
N LYS A 123 -15.02 13.78 -3.78
CA LYS A 123 -16.33 14.02 -4.43
C LYS A 123 -16.30 15.09 -5.53
N ARG A 124 -15.21 15.83 -5.73
CA ARG A 124 -15.16 16.97 -6.68
C ARG A 124 -14.77 16.64 -8.13
N LYS A 125 -14.60 15.38 -8.51
CA LYS A 125 -14.30 14.98 -9.91
C LYS A 125 -15.44 14.19 -10.58
N ALA A 126 -16.68 14.61 -10.37
CA ALA A 126 -17.81 14.21 -11.19
C ALA A 126 -18.43 15.47 -11.83
N TYR A 127 -17.79 15.98 -12.88
CA TYR A 127 -18.35 16.92 -13.85
C TYR A 127 -17.88 16.50 -15.24
#